data_AF-A0A358U5Y5-F1
#
_entry.id   AF-A0A358U5Y5-F1
#
_cell.length_a   1.000
_cell.length_b   1.000
_cell.length_c   1.000
_cell.angle_alpha   90.00
_cell.angle_beta   90.00
_cell.angle_gamma   90.00
#
_symmetry.space_group_name_H-M   'P 1'
#
loop_
_entity.id
_entity.type
_entity.pdbx_description
1 polymer ?
#
loop_
_entity_poly.entity_id
_entity_poly.type
_entity_poly.pdbx_seq_one_letter_code
_entity_poly.pdbx_strand_id
1 'polypeptide(L)'
;MKAAIYKGIKDVTINELAMPVCGENDIIVRNLYASICGSDINAYYHGGDSVRIFKGFEFGHEMISEVVEVGQNVRGLKLDKESILIL
;
A
#
# COMPACT_ATOMS: atom_id res chain seq x y z
N MET A 1 -4.01 6.55 10.38
CA MET A 1 -3.78 5.14 10.02
C MET A 1 -2.31 4.85 10.13
N LYS A 2 -1.95 3.63 10.54
CA LYS A 2 -0.56 3.22 10.61
C LYS A 2 -0.05 2.83 9.22
N ALA A 3 1.14 3.30 8.86
CA ALA A 3 1.83 2.92 7.62
C ALA A 3 3.31 2.66 7.90
N ALA A 4 3.88 1.64 7.25
CA ALA A 4 5.31 1.42 7.23
C ALA A 4 5.95 2.38 6.22
N ILE A 5 6.91 3.20 6.67
CA ILE A 5 7.61 4.18 5.85
C ILE A 5 9.07 3.76 5.70
N TYR A 6 9.52 3.62 4.46
CA TYR A 6 10.90 3.35 4.14
C TYR A 6 11.74 4.63 4.28
N LYS A 7 12.75 4.61 5.15
CA LYS A 7 13.66 5.75 5.39
C LYS A 7 15.07 5.51 4.85
N GLY A 8 15.35 4.31 4.37
CA GLY A 8 16.61 3.93 3.76
C GLY A 8 17.01 2.52 4.16
N ILE A 9 18.27 2.19 3.87
CA ILE A 9 18.83 0.88 4.18
C ILE A 9 18.64 0.57 5.67
N LYS A 10 17.99 -0.56 5.94
CA LYS A 10 17.64 -1.08 7.26
C LYS A 10 16.78 -0.17 8.12
N ASP A 11 16.13 0.83 7.54
CA ASP A 11 15.30 1.79 8.25
C ASP A 11 13.89 1.80 7.67
N VAL A 12 12.97 1.12 8.36
CA VAL A 12 11.54 1.13 8.11
C VAL A 12 10.85 1.41 9.43
N THR A 13 9.98 2.41 9.47
CA THR A 13 9.30 2.85 10.70
C THR A 13 7.80 2.89 10.52
N ILE A 14 7.05 2.60 11.58
CA ILE A 14 5.60 2.75 11.58
C ILE A 14 5.25 4.18 11.95
N ASN A 15 4.59 4.89 11.06
CA ASN A 15 4.10 6.26 11.27
C ASN A 15 2.57 6.28 11.29
N GLU A 16 1.99 7.27 11.99
CA GLU A 16 0.58 7.62 11.85
C GLU A 16 0.41 8.63 10.72
N LEU A 17 -0.44 8.31 9.75
CA LEU A 17 -0.80 9.16 8.62
C LEU A 17 -2.30 9.50 8.65
N ALA A 18 -2.70 10.55 7.95
CA ALA A 18 -4.12 10.78 7.67
C ALA A 18 -4.69 9.62 6.83
N MET A 19 -6.00 9.38 6.93
CA MET A 19 -6.67 8.50 5.98
C MET A 19 -6.61 9.13 4.58
N PRO A 20 -6.42 8.34 3.50
CA PRO A 20 -6.53 8.85 2.14
C PRO A 20 -7.96 9.35 1.87
N VAL A 21 -8.09 10.25 0.90
CA VAL A 21 -9.39 10.72 0.41
C VAL A 21 -9.73 9.97 -0.87
N CYS A 22 -10.93 9.41 -0.95
CA CYS A 22 -11.35 8.67 -2.13
C CYS A 22 -11.74 9.65 -3.25
N GLY A 23 -10.97 9.66 -4.34
CA GLY A 23 -11.34 10.41 -5.53
C GLY A 23 -12.50 9.75 -6.27
N GLU A 24 -13.09 10.47 -7.21
CA GLU A 24 -14.29 9.99 -7.93
C GLU A 24 -14.06 8.71 -8.74
N ASN A 25 -12.81 8.43 -9.15
CA ASN A 25 -12.42 7.27 -9.95
C ASN A 25 -11.61 6.23 -9.14
N ASP A 26 -11.45 6.46 -7.84
CA ASP A 26 -10.56 5.67 -6.99
C ASP A 26 -11.37 4.71 -6.11
N ILE A 27 -10.63 3.81 -5.47
CA ILE A 27 -11.14 3.02 -4.34
C ILE A 27 -10.18 3.18 -3.17
N ILE A 28 -10.71 3.11 -1.95
CA ILE A 28 -9.90 2.90 -0.76
C ILE A 28 -10.07 1.46 -0.34
N VAL A 29 -8.94 0.81 -0.06
CA VAL A 29 -8.90 -0.56 0.43
C VAL A 29 -8.28 -0.62 1.81
N ARG A 30 -8.71 -1.60 2.61
CA ARG A 30 -8.10 -1.94 3.89
C ARG A 30 -7.34 -3.25 3.76
N ASN A 31 -6.03 -3.20 3.99
CA ASN A 31 -5.17 -4.38 3.91
C ASN A 31 -5.54 -5.38 5.03
N LEU A 32 -5.71 -6.64 4.64
CA LEU A 32 -5.96 -7.78 5.53
C LEU A 32 -4.69 -8.59 5.75
N TYR A 33 -3.97 -8.85 4.66
CA TYR A 33 -2.71 -9.57 4.63
C TYR A 33 -1.73 -8.86 3.69
N ALA A 34 -0.45 -8.88 4.03
CA ALA A 34 0.62 -8.39 3.17
C ALA A 34 1.74 -9.45 3.07
N SER A 35 2.41 -9.51 1.93
CA SER A 35 3.62 -10.32 1.74
C SER A 35 4.85 -9.43 1.57
N ILE A 36 6.01 -10.08 1.50
CA ILE A 36 7.30 -9.43 1.25
C ILE A 36 7.76 -9.86 -0.13
N CYS A 37 8.03 -8.89 -0.99
CA CYS A 37 8.59 -9.13 -2.30
C CYS A 37 10.13 -9.13 -2.24
N GLY A 38 10.79 -9.72 -3.26
CA GLY A 38 12.25 -9.63 -3.40
C GLY A 38 12.76 -8.19 -3.55
N SER A 39 11.96 -7.31 -4.13
CA SER A 39 12.22 -5.86 -4.23
C SER A 39 12.24 -5.19 -2.85
N ASP A 40 11.35 -5.56 -1.93
CA ASP A 40 11.35 -5.04 -0.56
C ASP A 40 12.64 -5.44 0.16
N ILE A 41 13.07 -6.70 0.00
CA ILE A 41 14.35 -7.20 0.54
C ILE A 41 15.52 -6.40 -0.05
N ASN A 42 15.54 -6.20 -1.36
CA ASN A 42 16.58 -5.41 -2.02
C ASN A 42 16.59 -3.96 -1.51
N ALA A 43 15.44 -3.32 -1.37
CA ALA A 43 15.34 -1.97 -0.84
C ALA A 43 15.85 -1.89 0.60
N TYR A 44 15.47 -2.84 1.46
CA TYR A 44 15.88 -2.87 2.85
C TYR A 44 17.39 -3.07 3.02
N TYR A 45 18.03 -3.91 2.21
CA TYR A 45 19.47 -4.21 2.36
C TYR A 45 20.40 -3.38 1.48
N HIS A 46 19.96 -2.96 0.30
CA HIS A 46 20.82 -2.41 -0.75
C HIS A 46 20.38 -1.05 -1.29
N GLY A 47 19.23 -0.53 -0.87
CA GLY A 47 18.67 0.72 -1.37
C GLY A 47 17.55 0.49 -2.37
N GLY A 48 16.51 1.33 -2.31
CA GLY A 48 15.25 1.08 -3.03
C GLY A 48 15.10 1.75 -4.39
N ASP A 49 15.97 2.70 -4.76
CA ASP A 49 15.79 3.51 -5.97
C ASP A 49 15.72 2.66 -7.27
N SER A 50 16.53 1.60 -7.37
CA SER A 50 16.54 0.69 -8.53
C SER A 50 15.32 -0.21 -8.62
N VAL A 51 14.59 -0.39 -7.51
CA VAL A 51 13.35 -1.19 -7.41
C VAL A 51 12.13 -0.32 -7.12
N ARG A 52 12.24 1.00 -7.35
CA ARG A 52 11.16 1.99 -7.22
C ARG A 52 10.55 2.11 -5.82
N ILE A 53 11.34 1.83 -4.79
CA ILE A 53 10.98 2.05 -3.39
C ILE A 53 11.77 3.25 -2.89
N PHE A 54 11.11 4.39 -2.73
CA PHE A 54 11.78 5.65 -2.44
C PHE A 54 11.73 6.01 -0.95
N LYS A 55 12.77 6.67 -0.47
CA LYS A 55 12.81 7.15 0.92
C LYS A 55 11.70 8.16 1.17
N GLY A 56 11.03 8.03 2.31
CA GLY A 56 9.92 8.88 2.73
C GLY A 56 8.53 8.39 2.29
N PHE A 57 8.45 7.30 1.53
CA PHE A 57 7.19 6.72 1.05
C PHE A 57 6.83 5.43 1.79
N GLU A 58 5.58 5.01 1.61
CA GLU A 58 5.04 3.75 2.11
C GLU A 58 5.80 2.54 1.56
N PHE A 59 5.93 1.50 2.39
CA PHE A 59 6.71 0.31 2.11
C PHE A 59 5.82 -0.93 1.92
N GLY A 60 6.14 -1.74 0.91
CA GLY A 60 5.37 -2.93 0.51
C GLY A 60 4.38 -2.67 -0.63
N HIS A 61 4.12 -3.69 -1.43
CA HIS A 61 3.29 -3.62 -2.64
C HIS A 61 2.60 -4.94 -3.01
N GLU A 62 2.62 -5.94 -2.13
CA GLU A 62 1.84 -7.18 -2.30
C GLU A 62 0.87 -7.39 -1.13
N MET A 63 -0.45 -7.38 -1.39
CA MET A 63 -1.46 -7.45 -0.33
C MET A 63 -2.80 -8.04 -0.80
N ILE A 64 -3.53 -8.62 0.16
CA ILE A 64 -4.96 -8.94 0.04
C ILE A 64 -5.72 -7.91 0.86
N SER A 65 -6.68 -7.24 0.23
CA SER A 65 -7.40 -6.11 0.83
C SER A 65 -8.90 -6.20 0.59
N GLU A 66 -9.68 -5.60 1.48
CA GLU A 66 -11.12 -5.39 1.26
C GLU A 66 -11.38 -3.96 0.78
N VAL A 67 -12.37 -3.76 -0.08
CA VAL A 67 -12.81 -2.44 -0.53
C VAL A 67 -13.68 -1.78 0.54
N VAL A 68 -13.24 -0.62 1.05
CA VAL A 68 -13.93 0.13 2.12
C VAL A 68 -14.51 1.47 1.65
N GLU A 69 -14.06 1.99 0.51
CA GLU A 69 -14.66 3.17 -0.13
C GLU A 69 -14.56 3.06 -1.66
N VAL A 70 -15.56 3.58 -2.38
CA VAL A 70 -15.65 3.53 -3.84
C VAL A 70 -16.07 4.88 -4.37
N GLY A 71 -15.27 5.44 -5.28
CA GLY A 71 -15.57 6.69 -5.96
C GLY A 71 -16.81 6.59 -6.86
N GLN A 72 -17.54 7.70 -7.02
CA GLN A 72 -18.82 7.74 -7.72
C GLN A 72 -18.79 7.30 -9.19
N ASN A 73 -17.64 7.38 -9.85
CA ASN A 73 -17.46 7.00 -11.25
C ASN A 73 -16.99 5.55 -11.42
N VAL A 74 -16.59 4.88 -10.33
CA VAL A 74 -16.19 3.47 -10.36
C VAL A 74 -17.41 2.60 -10.64
N ARG A 75 -17.21 1.56 -11.46
CA ARG A 75 -18.25 0.60 -11.87
C ARG A 75 -17.74 -0.82 -11.64
N GLY A 76 -18.66 -1.74 -11.37
CA GLY A 76 -18.35 -3.17 -11.24
C GLY A 76 -17.78 -3.62 -9.88
N LEU A 77 -17.46 -2.70 -8.97
CA LEU A 77 -17.06 -3.01 -7.59
C LEU A 77 -18.19 -2.70 -6.60
N LYS A 78 -18.29 -3.50 -5.54
CA LYS A 78 -19.24 -3.30 -4.44
C LYS A 78 -18.50 -3.24 -3.11
N LEU A 79 -18.88 -2.28 -2.27
CA LEU A 79 -18.39 -2.15 -0.90
C LEU A 79 -18.60 -3.45 -0.12
N ASP A 80 -17.60 -3.80 0.71
CA ASP A 80 -17.62 -4.91 1.68
C ASP A 80 -17.95 -6.30 1.13
N LYS A 81 -17.82 -6.51 -0.19
CA LYS A 81 -18.07 -7.81 -0.85
C LYS A 81 -16.93 -8.34 -1.69
N GLU A 82 -15.96 -7.48 -1.98
CA GLU A 82 -14.83 -7.81 -2.86
C GLU A 82 -13.52 -7.80 -2.06
N SER A 83 -12.78 -8.90 -2.15
CA SER A 83 -11.38 -8.95 -1.76
C SER A 83 -10.53 -8.76 -3.01
N ILE A 84 -9.60 -7.80 -2.97
CA ILE A 84 -8.70 -7.49 -4.07
C ILE A 84 -7.31 -8.01 -3.72
N LEU A 85 -6.72 -8.75 -4.66
CA LEU A 85 -5.30 -9.08 -4.65
C LEU A 85 -4.55 -7.97 -5.39
N ILE A 86 -3.58 -7.36 -4.71
CA ILE A 86 -2.68 -6.35 -5.24
C ILE A 86 -1.28 -6.97 -5.25
N LEU A 87 -0.63 -6.94 -6.41
CA LEU A 87 0.72 -7.47 -6.68
C LEU A 87 1.52 -6.46 -7.50
#